data_AF-A0AAW8KYL5-F1
#
_entry.id   AF-A0AAW8KYL5-F1
#
_cell.length_a   1.000
_cell.length_b   1.000
_cell.length_c   1.000
_cell.angle_alpha   90.00
_cell.angle_beta   90.00
_cell.angle_gamma   90.00
#
_symmetry.space_group_name_H-M   'P 1'
#
loop_
_entity.id
_entity.type
_entity.pdbx_description
1 polymer ?
#
loop_
_entity_poly.entity_id
_entity_poly.type
_entity_poly.pdbx_seq_one_letter_code
_entity_poly.pdbx_strand_id
1 'polypeptide(L)'
;MISESSFREEMPVFADTAQYPSFQFIFYLNLGKKLLREERWGDTLDYGLTLFIAHYLTLYKRAMGAASIGGDAGKIVGNETSKSVDGVSKSMDVSGVLIADAGHWNQTTWGVQ
;
A
#
# COMPACT_ATOMS: atom_id res chain seq x y z
N MET A 1 7.87 -18.86 2.98
CA MET A 1 7.97 -17.61 3.75
C MET A 1 8.69 -16.58 2.90
N ILE A 2 7.97 -15.51 2.54
CA ILE A 2 8.42 -14.46 1.64
C ILE A 2 9.76 -13.81 2.04
N SER A 3 10.59 -13.52 1.04
CA SER A 3 11.85 -12.79 1.15
C SER A 3 11.78 -11.45 0.42
N GLU A 4 12.76 -10.56 0.64
CA GLU A 4 12.82 -9.30 -0.11
C GLU A 4 13.03 -9.52 -1.61
N SER A 5 13.89 -10.46 -2.00
CA SER A 5 14.14 -10.79 -3.41
C SER A 5 12.87 -11.28 -4.07
N SER A 6 12.25 -12.31 -3.50
CA SER A 6 11.02 -12.90 -4.05
C SER A 6 9.88 -11.89 -4.11
N PHE A 7 9.73 -11.03 -3.10
CA PHE A 7 8.73 -9.96 -3.12
C PHE A 7 8.95 -8.99 -4.27
N ARG A 8 10.19 -8.52 -4.50
CA ARG A 8 10.48 -7.55 -5.56
C ARG A 8 10.44 -8.17 -6.96
N GLU A 9 10.73 -9.47 -7.07
CA GLU A 9 10.55 -10.25 -8.30
C GLU A 9 9.06 -10.42 -8.66
N GLU A 10 8.23 -10.77 -7.68
CA GLU A 10 6.78 -10.96 -7.86
C GLU A 10 6.02 -9.64 -8.01
N MET A 11 6.51 -8.57 -7.37
CA MET A 11 5.90 -7.24 -7.37
C MET A 11 6.88 -6.18 -7.88
N PRO A 12 7.19 -6.16 -9.20
CA PRO A 12 8.23 -5.31 -9.78
C PRO A 12 7.97 -3.80 -9.65
N VAL A 13 6.72 -3.39 -9.37
CA VAL A 13 6.38 -2.00 -9.01
C VAL A 13 7.11 -1.50 -7.76
N PHE A 14 7.59 -2.42 -6.92
CA PHE A 14 8.39 -2.14 -5.73
C PHE A 14 9.89 -2.45 -5.92
N ALA A 15 10.40 -2.67 -7.15
CA ALA A 15 11.80 -3.05 -7.35
C ALA A 15 12.81 -1.94 -7.00
N ASP A 16 12.44 -0.67 -7.16
CA ASP A 16 13.31 0.47 -6.89
C ASP A 16 13.56 0.64 -5.39
N THR A 17 14.77 0.34 -4.93
CA THR A 17 15.17 0.40 -3.51
C THR A 17 15.41 1.83 -3.02
N ALA A 18 15.55 2.82 -3.89
CA ALA A 18 15.58 4.23 -3.49
C ALA A 18 14.18 4.73 -3.13
N GLN A 19 13.16 4.27 -3.87
CA GLN A 19 11.75 4.60 -3.59
C GLN A 19 11.13 3.71 -2.50
N TYR A 20 11.57 2.45 -2.42
CA TYR A 20 11.08 1.46 -1.47
C TYR A 20 12.26 0.81 -0.75
N PRO A 21 12.84 1.47 0.27
CA PRO A 21 14.04 1.00 0.93
C PRO A 21 13.87 -0.35 1.62
N SER A 22 14.93 -1.15 1.65
CA SER A 22 14.95 -2.48 2.28
C SER A 22 14.55 -2.43 3.76
N PHE A 23 15.00 -1.42 4.50
CA PHE A 23 14.61 -1.25 5.91
C PHE A 23 13.09 -1.12 6.07
N GLN A 24 12.41 -0.47 5.11
CA GLN A 24 10.98 -0.25 5.16
C GLN A 24 10.20 -1.51 4.81
N PHE A 25 10.69 -2.28 3.82
CA PHE A 25 10.18 -3.62 3.52
C PHE A 25 10.28 -4.53 4.76
N ILE A 26 11.46 -4.61 5.37
CA ILE A 26 11.71 -5.45 6.56
C ILE A 26 10.82 -5.04 7.73
N PHE A 27 10.64 -3.73 7.94
CA PHE A 27 9.74 -3.21 8.96
C PHE A 27 8.30 -3.74 8.79
N TYR A 28 7.74 -3.63 7.58
CA TYR A 28 6.37 -4.08 7.31
C TYR A 28 6.25 -5.61 7.26
N LEU A 29 7.26 -6.34 6.79
CA LEU A 29 7.29 -7.80 6.88
C LEU A 29 7.21 -8.26 8.35
N ASN A 30 8.01 -7.65 9.23
CA ASN A 30 8.02 -7.99 10.65
C ASN A 30 6.70 -7.62 11.34
N LEU A 31 6.07 -6.50 10.94
CA LEU A 31 4.74 -6.14 11.41
C LEU A 31 3.67 -7.12 10.92
N GLY A 32 3.67 -7.44 9.62
CA GLY A 32 2.72 -8.36 9.00
C GLY A 32 2.75 -9.74 9.66
N LYS A 33 3.94 -10.29 9.93
CA LYS A 33 4.10 -11.56 10.66
C LYS A 33 3.46 -11.58 12.05
N LYS A 34 3.32 -10.41 12.70
CA LYS A 34 2.67 -10.30 14.01
C LYS A 34 1.14 -10.17 13.92
N LEU A 35 0.63 -9.67 12.80
CA LEU A 35 -0.79 -9.36 12.62
C LEU A 35 -1.53 -10.48 11.87
N LEU A 36 -0.88 -11.13 10.92
CA LEU A 36 -1.44 -12.22 10.13
C LEU A 36 -1.11 -13.55 10.81
N ARG A 37 -2.12 -14.16 11.45
CA ARG A 37 -1.97 -15.43 12.15
C ARG A 37 -1.81 -16.57 11.16
N GLU A 38 -0.69 -17.28 11.24
CA GLU A 38 -0.39 -18.41 10.36
C GLU A 38 -1.50 -19.48 10.34
N GLU A 39 -2.07 -19.82 11.49
CA GLU A 39 -3.18 -20.77 11.61
C GLU A 39 -4.42 -20.41 10.78
N ARG A 40 -4.68 -19.11 10.60
CA ARG A 40 -5.84 -18.62 9.83
C ARG A 40 -5.55 -18.62 8.32
N TRP A 41 -4.32 -18.30 7.95
CA TRP A 41 -3.94 -18.09 6.56
C TRP A 41 -3.42 -19.37 5.90
N GLY A 42 -2.81 -20.28 6.68
CA GLY A 42 -2.16 -21.48 6.17
C GLY A 42 -1.26 -21.17 4.97
N ASP A 43 -1.46 -21.91 3.89
CA ASP A 43 -0.67 -21.79 2.65
C ASP A 43 -0.83 -20.43 1.95
N THR A 44 -1.83 -19.63 2.31
CA THR A 44 -2.03 -18.27 1.74
C THR A 44 -1.33 -17.17 2.53
N LEU A 45 -0.60 -17.51 3.59
CA LEU A 45 0.07 -16.51 4.44
C LEU A 45 1.05 -15.65 3.64
N ASP A 46 1.84 -16.25 2.76
CA ASP A 46 2.79 -15.50 1.93
C ASP A 46 2.07 -14.50 1.01
N TYR A 47 0.93 -14.88 0.44
CA TYR A 47 0.08 -13.97 -0.34
C TYR A 47 -0.46 -12.80 0.50
N GLY A 48 -0.97 -13.10 1.71
CA GLY A 48 -1.44 -12.08 2.64
C GLY A 48 -0.35 -11.10 3.06
N LEU A 49 0.86 -11.61 3.33
CA LEU A 49 2.02 -10.79 3.65
C LEU A 49 2.43 -9.93 2.46
N THR A 50 2.40 -10.46 1.23
CA THR A 50 2.68 -9.68 0.02
C THR A 50 1.73 -8.47 -0.09
N LEU A 51 0.42 -8.69 0.03
CA LEU A 51 -0.57 -7.60 -0.03
C LEU A 51 -0.39 -6.59 1.11
N PHE A 52 -0.15 -7.08 2.33
CA PHE A 52 0.09 -6.24 3.50
C PHE A 52 1.29 -5.31 3.27
N ILE A 53 2.42 -5.87 2.84
CA ILE A 53 3.65 -5.11 2.59
C ILE A 53 3.45 -4.12 1.44
N ALA A 54 2.81 -4.54 0.34
CA ALA A 54 2.51 -3.70 -0.81
C ALA A 54 1.61 -2.51 -0.45
N HIS A 55 0.59 -2.73 0.39
CA HIS A 55 -0.28 -1.69 0.91
C HIS A 55 0.54 -0.62 1.64
N TYR A 56 1.35 -1.03 2.60
CA TYR A 56 2.09 -0.09 3.43
C TYR A 56 3.30 0.55 2.73
N LEU A 57 3.97 -0.12 1.78
CA LEU A 57 4.99 0.50 0.94
C LEU A 57 4.40 1.58 0.02
N THR A 58 3.18 1.37 -0.46
CA THR A 58 2.45 2.38 -1.25
C THR A 58 2.15 3.62 -0.41
N LEU A 59 1.67 3.43 0.83
CA LEU A 59 1.43 4.53 1.76
C LEU A 59 2.72 5.24 2.17
N TYR A 60 3.80 4.49 2.41
CA TYR A 60 5.13 5.05 2.68
C TYR A 60 5.59 5.98 1.53
N LYS A 61 5.52 5.52 0.28
CA LYS A 61 5.88 6.34 -0.87
C LYS A 61 5.02 7.61 -0.98
N ARG A 62 3.72 7.52 -0.68
CA ARG A 62 2.82 8.69 -0.64
C ARG A 62 3.27 9.69 0.42
N ALA A 63 3.58 9.22 1.63
CA ALA A 63 4.08 10.07 2.71
C ALA A 63 5.43 10.73 2.36
N MET A 64 6.35 9.97 1.76
CA MET A 64 7.64 10.51 1.28
C MET A 64 7.45 11.55 0.17
N GLY A 65 6.51 11.33 -0.75
CA GLY A 65 6.17 12.29 -1.80
C GLY A 65 5.53 13.57 -1.26
N ALA A 66 4.71 13.48 -0.21
CA ALA A 66 4.19 14.66 0.47
C ALA A 66 5.31 15.44 1.17
N ALA A 67 6.18 14.75 1.91
CA ALA A 67 7.31 15.36 2.61
C ALA A 67 8.27 16.10 1.66
N SER A 68 8.55 15.53 0.47
CA SER A 68 9.52 16.10 -0.48
C SER A 68 9.08 17.45 -1.06
N ILE A 69 7.78 17.74 -1.04
CA ILE A 69 7.21 19.03 -1.47
C ILE A 69 6.81 19.93 -0.29
N GLY A 70 7.25 19.60 0.94
CA GLY A 70 6.91 20.35 2.15
C GLY A 70 5.47 20.13 2.66
N GLY A 71 4.78 19.10 2.14
CA GLY A 71 3.46 18.69 2.61
C GLY A 71 3.52 17.84 3.88
N ASP A 72 2.37 17.71 4.55
CA ASP A 72 2.24 16.90 5.75
C ASP A 72 2.19 15.40 5.41
N ALA A 73 3.27 14.68 5.75
CA ALA A 73 3.42 13.25 5.54
C ALA A 73 2.46 12.38 6.39
N GLY A 74 1.92 12.92 7.49
CA GLY A 74 1.00 12.24 8.39
C GLY A 74 -0.48 12.51 8.08
N LYS A 75 -0.78 13.35 7.08
CA LYS A 75 -2.14 13.72 6.74
C LYS A 75 -2.96 12.51 6.29
N ILE A 76 -4.14 12.35 6.88
CA ILE A 76 -5.13 11.37 6.40
C ILE A 76 -5.66 11.85 5.05
N VAL A 77 -5.40 11.07 3.99
CA VAL A 77 -5.84 11.34 2.62
C VAL A 77 -6.73 10.20 2.15
N GLY A 78 -7.96 10.52 1.74
CA GLY A 78 -8.90 9.58 1.14
C GLY A 78 -8.57 9.26 -0.32
N ASN A 79 -9.38 8.42 -0.96
CA ASN A 79 -9.20 8.15 -2.38
C ASN A 79 -9.50 9.41 -3.20
N GLU A 80 -8.63 9.73 -4.16
CA GLU A 80 -8.83 10.84 -5.08
C GLU A 80 -9.96 10.51 -6.05
N THR A 81 -11.17 11.04 -5.78
CA THR A 81 -12.36 10.82 -6.61
C THR A 81 -12.61 11.95 -7.61
N SER A 82 -11.97 13.10 -7.44
CA SER A 82 -12.10 14.21 -8.39
C SER A 82 -10.88 15.11 -8.39
N LYS A 83 -10.39 15.48 -9.57
CA LYS A 83 -9.36 16.52 -9.74
C LYS A 83 -9.77 17.49 -10.84
N SER A 84 -9.71 18.78 -10.55
CA SER A 84 -10.00 19.85 -11.52
C SER A 84 -8.77 20.73 -11.71
N VAL A 85 -8.42 21.01 -12.97
CA VAL A 85 -7.32 21.91 -13.36
C VAL A 85 -7.78 22.73 -14.56
N ASP A 86 -7.76 24.06 -14.43
CA ASP A 86 -7.99 25.03 -15.52
C ASP A 86 -9.22 24.72 -16.41
N GLY A 87 -10.37 24.43 -15.78
CA GLY A 87 -11.62 24.12 -16.46
C GLY A 87 -11.80 22.64 -16.86
N VAL A 88 -10.77 21.80 -16.73
CA VAL A 88 -10.85 20.35 -16.97
C VAL A 88 -11.06 19.62 -15.64
N SER A 89 -12.20 18.97 -15.48
CA SER A 89 -12.49 18.11 -14.33
C SER A 89 -12.44 16.63 -14.71
N LYS A 90 -11.66 15.84 -13.96
CA LYS A 90 -11.67 14.38 -14.01
C LYS A 90 -12.33 13.86 -12.74
N SER A 91 -13.50 13.26 -12.86
CA SER A 91 -14.20 12.57 -11.77
C SER A 91 -14.12 11.06 -11.97
N MET A 92 -13.90 10.32 -10.89
CA MET A 92 -13.78 8.87 -10.85
C MET A 92 -14.71 8.33 -9.78
N ASP A 93 -15.62 7.43 -10.18
CA ASP A 93 -16.39 6.64 -9.23
C ASP A 93 -15.55 5.47 -8.72
N VAL A 94 -15.32 5.44 -7.42
CA VAL A 94 -14.59 4.36 -6.74
C VAL A 94 -15.51 3.50 -5.88
N SER A 95 -16.81 3.83 -5.77
CA SER A 95 -17.74 3.17 -4.86
C SER A 95 -17.85 1.66 -5.11
N GLY A 96 -17.77 1.23 -6.37
CA GLY A 96 -17.81 -0.18 -6.75
C GLY A 96 -16.55 -1.00 -6.42
N VAL A 97 -15.45 -0.36 -6.00
CA VAL A 97 -14.19 -1.05 -5.64
C VAL A 97 -13.85 -0.92 -4.16
N LEU A 98 -14.61 -0.15 -3.38
CA LEU A 98 -14.41 -0.03 -1.95
C LEU A 98 -15.08 -1.19 -1.21
N ILE A 99 -14.39 -1.74 -0.21
CA ILE A 99 -14.98 -2.70 0.71
C ILE A 99 -15.61 -1.93 1.86
N ALA A 100 -16.89 -2.21 2.16
CA ALA A 100 -17.60 -1.61 3.27
C ALA A 100 -16.83 -1.83 4.59
N ASP A 101 -16.71 -0.77 5.40
CA ASP A 101 -16.03 -0.78 6.70
C ASP A 101 -14.54 -1.18 6.69
N ALA A 102 -13.88 -1.24 5.53
CA ALA A 102 -12.46 -1.60 5.43
C ALA A 102 -11.50 -0.45 5.82
N GLY A 103 -12.01 0.76 6.08
CA GLY A 103 -11.23 1.87 6.64
C GLY A 103 -9.99 2.21 5.80
N HIS A 104 -8.81 2.21 6.43
CA HIS A 104 -7.55 2.56 5.74
C HIS A 104 -7.15 1.57 4.64
N TRP A 105 -7.66 0.33 4.66
CA TRP A 105 -7.35 -0.67 3.63
C TRP A 105 -7.82 -0.23 2.25
N ASN A 106 -8.92 0.53 2.18
CA ASN A 106 -9.46 1.11 0.95
C ASN A 106 -8.54 2.14 0.27
N GLN A 107 -7.45 2.58 0.91
CA GLN A 107 -6.56 3.61 0.39
C GLN A 107 -5.60 3.15 -0.71
N THR A 108 -5.50 1.83 -0.95
CA THR A 108 -4.66 1.26 -2.00
C THR A 108 -5.34 0.08 -2.67
N THR A 109 -4.97 -0.21 -3.92
CA THR A 109 -5.44 -1.38 -4.66
C THR A 109 -5.09 -2.71 -3.99
N TRP A 110 -4.08 -2.70 -3.12
CA TRP A 110 -3.61 -3.89 -2.39
C TRP A 110 -4.47 -4.25 -1.19
N GLY A 111 -5.26 -3.29 -0.66
CA GLY A 111 -6.16 -3.52 0.47
C GLY A 111 -7.60 -3.82 0.07
N VAL A 112 -7.90 -3.92 -1.22
CA VAL A 112 -9.25 -4.17 -1.78
C VAL A 112 -9.32 -5.44 -2.64
N GLN A 113 -8.34 -6.34 -2.52
CA GLN A 113 -8.31 -7.65 -3.21
C GLN A 113 -9.13 -8.70 -2.45
#